data_AF-A0A229GJX4-F1
#
_entry.id   AF-A0A229GJX4-F1
#
_cell.length_a   1.000
_cell.length_b   1.000
_cell.length_c   1.000
_cell.angle_alpha   90.00
_cell.angle_beta   90.00
_cell.angle_gamma   90.00
#
_symmetry.space_group_name_H-M   'P 1'
#
loop_
_entity.id
_entity.type
_entity.pdbx_description
1 polymer ?
#
loop_
_entity_poly.entity_id
_entity_poly.type
_entity_poly.pdbx_seq_one_letter_code
_entity_poly.pdbx_strand_id
1 'polypeptide(L)'
;MTPRSVNNRDWELEQLHRDEITVAMNWVIRTCQQIVRDRSHKTFWVPADTSEGAPSPEQLIQRAREDVLDKLQRIIDGAQFVMHNVEHERAKRKLSSPS
;
A
#
# COMPACT_ATOMS: atom_id res chain seq x y z
N MET A 1 27.77 -34.17 -11.22
CA MET A 1 27.18 -33.78 -9.93
C MET A 1 26.89 -32.29 -10.00
N THR A 2 25.62 -31.91 -10.17
CA THR A 2 25.24 -30.56 -10.61
C THR A 2 24.89 -29.62 -9.45
N PRO A 3 25.56 -28.47 -9.29
CA PRO A 3 25.11 -27.38 -8.44
C PRO A 3 24.13 -26.52 -9.25
N ARG A 4 22.88 -26.96 -9.40
CA ARG A 4 21.83 -26.21 -10.13
C ARG A 4 20.67 -25.75 -9.24
N SER A 5 20.59 -26.26 -8.01
CA SER A 5 19.42 -26.03 -7.15
C SER A 5 19.48 -24.75 -6.31
N VAL A 6 20.66 -24.21 -6.03
CA VAL A 6 20.82 -23.01 -5.17
C VAL A 6 20.45 -21.75 -5.95
N ASN A 7 21.05 -21.57 -7.13
CA ASN A 7 20.72 -20.45 -8.03
C ASN A 7 19.24 -20.41 -8.40
N ASN A 8 18.56 -21.56 -8.48
CA ASN A 8 17.15 -21.59 -8.84
C ASN A 8 16.23 -21.02 -7.75
N ARG A 9 16.53 -21.29 -6.49
CA ARG A 9 15.71 -20.80 -5.38
C ARG A 9 15.90 -19.31 -5.14
N ASP A 10 17.11 -18.81 -5.36
CA ASP A 10 17.42 -17.40 -5.17
C ASP A 10 16.68 -16.51 -6.18
N TRP A 11 16.62 -16.91 -7.45
CA TRP A 11 15.84 -16.14 -8.44
C TRP A 11 14.33 -16.22 -8.20
N GLU A 12 13.81 -17.38 -7.79
CA GLU A 12 12.39 -17.54 -7.47
C GLU A 12 11.98 -16.64 -6.30
N LEU A 13 12.82 -16.55 -5.28
CA LEU A 13 12.59 -15.71 -4.10
C LEU A 13 12.74 -14.21 -4.41
N GLU A 14 13.72 -13.83 -5.24
CA GLU A 14 13.81 -12.45 -5.72
C GLU A 14 12.58 -12.05 -6.55
N GLN A 15 12.06 -12.96 -7.37
CA GLN A 15 10.86 -12.72 -8.15
C GLN A 15 9.64 -12.57 -7.23
N LEU A 16 9.48 -13.44 -6.23
CA LEU A 16 8.40 -13.34 -5.23
C LEU A 16 8.42 -11.98 -4.50
N HIS A 17 9.57 -11.50 -4.05
CA HIS A 17 9.67 -10.18 -3.40
C HIS A 17 9.29 -9.03 -4.34
N ARG A 18 9.70 -9.10 -5.62
CA ARG A 18 9.31 -8.09 -6.62
C ARG A 18 7.82 -8.09 -6.85
N ASP A 19 7.20 -9.27 -6.91
CA ASP A 19 5.77 -9.41 -7.07
C ASP A 19 5.02 -8.87 -5.85
N GLU A 20 5.47 -9.17 -4.63
CA GLU A 20 4.89 -8.65 -3.38
C GLU A 20 4.93 -7.11 -3.31
N ILE A 21 6.09 -6.51 -3.61
CA ILE A 21 6.23 -5.05 -3.66
C ILE A 21 5.32 -4.45 -4.74
N THR A 22 5.26 -5.09 -5.91
CA THR A 22 4.41 -4.64 -7.02
C THR A 22 2.94 -4.67 -6.64
N VAL A 23 2.48 -5.75 -5.99
CA VAL A 23 1.10 -5.87 -5.49
C VAL A 23 0.81 -4.78 -4.46
N ALA A 24 1.72 -4.55 -3.51
CA ALA A 24 1.57 -3.50 -2.50
C ALA A 24 1.43 -2.11 -3.16
N MET A 25 2.31 -1.76 -4.09
CA MET A 25 2.27 -0.46 -4.78
C MET A 25 1.03 -0.30 -5.68
N ASN A 26 0.62 -1.37 -6.36
CA ASN A 26 -0.61 -1.37 -7.14
C ASN A 26 -1.85 -1.12 -6.26
N TRP A 27 -1.83 -1.61 -5.01
CA TRP A 27 -2.90 -1.34 -4.06
C TRP A 27 -2.92 0.11 -3.58
N VAL A 28 -1.76 0.75 -3.39
CA VAL A 28 -1.66 2.20 -3.15
C VAL A 28 -2.33 2.97 -4.27
N ILE A 29 -1.95 2.68 -5.52
CA ILE A 29 -2.47 3.35 -6.72
C ILE A 29 -4.00 3.20 -6.81
N ARG A 30 -4.51 1.98 -6.63
CA ARG A 30 -5.96 1.71 -6.68
C ARG A 30 -6.73 2.46 -5.60
N THR A 31 -6.18 2.54 -4.39
CA THR A 31 -6.82 3.31 -3.29
C THR A 31 -6.87 4.80 -3.64
N CYS A 32 -5.78 5.38 -4.14
CA CYS A 32 -5.77 6.78 -4.58
C CYS A 32 -6.82 7.03 -5.69
N GLN A 33 -6.89 6.14 -6.68
CA GLN A 33 -7.89 6.21 -7.75
C GLN A 33 -9.32 6.13 -7.20
N GLN A 34 -9.57 5.27 -6.21
CA GLN A 34 -10.87 5.15 -5.56
C GLN A 34 -11.25 6.43 -4.81
N ILE A 35 -10.34 6.98 -4.00
CA ILE A 35 -10.57 8.24 -3.28
C ILE A 35 -10.93 9.36 -4.27
N VAL A 36 -10.17 9.48 -5.36
CA VAL A 36 -10.46 10.47 -6.41
C VAL A 36 -11.83 10.20 -7.02
N ARG A 37 -12.13 8.97 -7.43
CA ARG A 37 -13.43 8.62 -8.03
C ARG A 37 -14.60 8.96 -7.12
N ASP A 38 -14.52 8.58 -5.85
CA ASP A 38 -15.60 8.72 -4.88
C ASP A 38 -15.89 10.20 -4.56
N ARG A 39 -14.94 11.10 -4.85
CA ARG A 39 -14.95 12.47 -4.31
C ARG A 39 -14.73 13.58 -5.35
N SER A 40 -14.32 13.24 -6.56
CA SER A 40 -14.18 14.16 -7.71
C SER A 40 -15.48 14.45 -8.45
N HIS A 41 -16.61 13.84 -8.03
CA HIS A 41 -17.89 13.91 -8.73
C HIS A 41 -18.53 15.32 -8.74
N LYS A 42 -17.96 16.29 -8.02
CA LYS A 42 -18.39 17.69 -8.01
C LYS A 42 -17.16 18.61 -8.00
N THR A 43 -17.32 19.81 -8.55
CA THR A 43 -16.34 20.93 -8.51
C THR A 43 -15.87 21.27 -7.09
N PHE A 44 -16.57 20.76 -6.07
CA PHE A 44 -16.27 20.89 -4.66
C PHE A 44 -16.32 19.53 -3.96
N TRP A 45 -15.43 19.33 -2.99
CA TRP A 45 -15.45 18.17 -2.10
C TRP A 45 -16.71 18.19 -1.23
N VAL A 46 -17.64 17.27 -1.46
CA VAL A 46 -18.89 17.17 -0.67
C VAL A 46 -19.07 15.73 -0.19
N PRO A 47 -19.31 15.49 1.12
CA PRO A 47 -19.68 14.16 1.61
C PRO A 47 -20.96 13.65 0.96
N ALA A 48 -20.97 12.38 0.55
CA ALA A 48 -22.08 11.76 -0.19
C ALA A 48 -23.41 11.72 0.59
N ASP A 49 -23.36 11.81 1.93
CA ASP A 49 -24.49 11.57 2.82
C ASP A 49 -25.18 12.86 3.30
N THR A 50 -24.83 14.03 2.74
CA THR A 50 -25.42 15.32 3.18
C THR A 50 -26.82 15.47 2.58
N SER A 51 -27.79 14.75 3.12
CA SER A 51 -29.21 14.80 2.76
C SER A 51 -29.92 16.04 3.32
N GLU A 52 -29.29 16.77 4.25
CA GLU A 52 -29.84 17.96 4.91
C GLU A 52 -28.79 19.07 4.99
N GLY A 53 -28.81 19.99 4.02
CA GLY A 53 -28.01 21.21 4.07
C GLY A 53 -26.53 21.09 3.67
N ALA A 54 -25.85 22.23 3.61
CA ALA A 54 -24.41 22.28 3.35
C ALA A 54 -23.65 21.78 4.60
N PRO A 55 -22.64 20.91 4.45
CA PRO A 55 -21.89 20.37 5.58
C PRO A 55 -21.12 21.49 6.30
N SER A 56 -21.06 21.41 7.63
CA SER A 56 -20.26 22.35 8.43
C SER A 56 -18.76 22.14 8.17
N PRO A 57 -17.90 23.16 8.42
CA PRO A 57 -16.45 23.00 8.33
C PRO A 57 -15.90 21.82 9.16
N GLU A 58 -16.44 21.59 10.36
CA GLU A 58 -16.04 20.49 11.24
C GLU A 58 -16.40 19.13 10.63
N GLN A 59 -17.58 19.01 10.00
CA GLN A 59 -17.98 17.79 9.30
C GLN A 59 -17.08 17.53 8.09
N LEU A 60 -16.68 18.57 7.36
CA LEU A 60 -15.73 18.47 6.25
C LEU A 60 -14.35 17.99 6.74
N ILE A 61 -13.84 18.57 7.84
CA ILE A 61 -12.56 18.18 8.44
C ILE A 61 -12.60 16.72 8.89
N GLN A 62 -13.66 16.32 9.59
CA GLN A 62 -13.79 14.95 10.09
C GLN A 62 -13.83 13.95 8.93
N ARG A 63 -14.58 14.23 7.87
CA ARG A 63 -14.63 13.36 6.70
C ARG A 63 -13.34 13.35 5.90
N ALA A 64 -12.64 14.48 5.77
CA ALA A 64 -11.31 14.49 5.16
C ALA A 64 -10.34 13.57 5.93
N ARG A 65 -10.39 13.60 7.27
CA ARG A 65 -9.59 12.69 8.11
C ARG A 65 -9.96 11.23 7.88
N GLU A 66 -11.21 10.86 8.13
CA GLU A 66 -11.63 9.46 8.11
C GLU A 66 -11.60 8.83 6.71
N ASP A 67 -12.04 9.58 5.70
CA ASP A 67 -12.28 9.02 4.37
C ASP A 67 -11.11 9.19 3.40
N VAL A 68 -10.14 10.03 3.73
CA VAL A 68 -8.96 10.27 2.88
C VAL A 68 -7.69 9.99 3.66
N LEU A 69 -7.42 10.78 4.69
CA LEU A 69 -6.12 10.77 5.34
C LEU A 69 -5.87 9.44 6.06
N ASP A 70 -6.83 8.96 6.85
CA ASP A 70 -6.72 7.69 7.57
C ASP A 70 -6.63 6.50 6.61
N LYS A 71 -7.40 6.53 5.51
CA LYS A 71 -7.32 5.49 4.48
C LYS A 71 -5.93 5.50 3.82
N LEU A 72 -5.45 6.65 3.36
CA LEU A 72 -4.12 6.76 2.76
C LEU A 72 -3.02 6.30 3.72
N GLN A 73 -3.09 6.73 4.99
CA GLN A 73 -2.11 6.34 5.99
C GLN A 73 -2.06 4.81 6.18
N ARG A 74 -3.21 4.15 6.36
CA ARG A 74 -3.27 2.68 6.51
C ARG A 74 -2.67 1.94 5.32
N ILE A 75 -2.91 2.43 4.11
CA ILE A 75 -2.39 1.80 2.88
C ILE A 75 -0.88 2.00 2.76
N ILE A 76 -0.39 3.19 3.10
CA ILE A 76 1.05 3.50 3.13
C ILE A 76 1.75 2.63 4.18
N ASP A 77 1.20 2.53 5.39
CA ASP A 77 1.74 1.71 6.47
C ASP A 77 1.81 0.23 6.06
N GLY A 78 0.77 -0.27 5.38
CA GLY A 78 0.75 -1.64 4.85
C GLY A 78 1.84 -1.88 3.80
N ALA A 79 2.03 -0.94 2.86
CA ALA A 79 3.08 -1.04 1.85
C ALA A 79 4.48 -0.98 2.48
N GLN A 80 4.69 -0.10 3.45
CA GLN A 80 5.95 0.00 4.21
C GLN A 80 6.24 -1.29 4.98
N PHE A 81 5.21 -1.90 5.59
CA PHE A 81 5.36 -3.17 6.29
C PHE A 81 5.83 -4.30 5.35
N VAL A 82 5.26 -4.41 4.15
CA VAL A 82 5.70 -5.39 3.14
C VAL A 82 7.17 -5.17 2.77
N MET A 83 7.56 -3.92 2.50
CA MET A 83 8.96 -3.58 2.16
C MET A 83 9.91 -3.95 3.30
N HIS A 84 9.56 -3.59 4.55
CA HIS A 84 10.36 -3.92 5.72
C HIS A 84 10.49 -5.44 5.91
N ASN A 85 9.42 -6.21 5.68
CA ASN A 85 9.48 -7.66 5.77
C ASN A 85 10.44 -8.26 4.73
N VAL A 86 10.37 -7.78 3.48
CA VAL A 86 11.29 -8.20 2.40
C VAL A 86 12.74 -7.88 2.77
N GLU A 87 13.01 -6.69 3.31
CA GLU A 87 14.34 -6.27 3.76
C GLU A 87 14.88 -7.16 4.89
N HIS A 88 14.03 -7.44 5.89
CA HIS A 88 14.37 -8.31 7.02
C HIS A 88 14.71 -9.73 6.59
N GLU A 89 13.90 -10.32 5.70
CA GLU A 89 14.15 -11.66 5.17
C GLU A 89 15.43 -11.71 4.33
N ARG A 90 15.74 -10.64 3.58
CA ARG A 90 17.02 -10.51 2.87
C ARG A 90 18.21 -10.42 3.84
N ALA A 91 18.07 -9.67 4.94
CA ALA A 91 19.13 -9.52 5.94
C ALA A 91 19.43 -10.84 6.67
N LYS A 92 18.38 -11.58 7.08
CA LYS A 92 18.54 -12.91 7.70
C LYS A 92 19.32 -13.88 6.82
N ARG A 93 19.05 -13.90 5.51
CA ARG A 93 19.75 -14.81 4.57
C ARG A 93 21.23 -14.50 4.39
N LYS A 94 21.59 -13.21 4.41
CA LYS A 94 23.00 -12.79 4.39
C LYS A 94 23.74 -13.25 5.64
N LEU A 95 23.06 -13.30 6.79
CA LEU A 95 23.63 -13.77 8.05
C LEU A 95 23.72 -15.31 8.13
N SER A 96 22.84 -16.04 7.44
CA SER A 96 22.80 -17.51 7.45
C SER A 96 23.59 -18.20 6.33
N SER A 97 24.28 -17.43 5.48
CA SER A 97 25.19 -17.96 4.44
C SER A 97 26.64 -17.79 4.91
N PRO A 98 27.26 -18.81 5.58
CA PRO A 98 28.66 -18.70 5.98
C PRO A 98 29.57 -18.78 4.75
N SER A 99 30.58 -17.90 4.73
CA SER A 99 31.68 -17.89 3.76
C SER A 99 32.54 -19.14 3.81
#